data_AF-A0ABD0R5I8-F1
#
_entry.id   AF-A0ABD0R5I8-F1
#
_cell.length_a   1.000
_cell.length_b   1.000
_cell.length_c   1.000
_cell.angle_alpha   90.00
_cell.angle_beta   90.00
_cell.angle_gamma   90.00
#
_symmetry.space_group_name_H-M   'P 1'
#
loop_
_entity.id
_entity.type
_entity.pdbx_description
1 polymer ?
#
loop_
_entity_poly.entity_id
_entity_poly.type
_entity_poly.pdbx_seq_one_letter_code
_entity_poly.pdbx_strand_id
1 'polypeptide(L)' 'CDNVIIIWNVGTGEAMITLEDMHPDIIFSVCWNRNGSLICTACKDKKIRVIDPRKEEIIA' A
#
# COMPACT_ATOMS: atom_id res chain seq x y z
N CYS A 1 -15.88 1.53 -2.60
CA CYS A 1 -14.67 1.04 -1.91
C CYS A 1 -13.56 1.95 -2.31
N ASP A 2 -12.87 2.49 -1.32
CA ASP A 2 -11.96 3.62 -1.55
C ASP A 2 -10.58 3.13 -2.05
N ASN A 3 -10.38 1.81 -2.18
CA ASN A 3 -9.18 1.17 -2.74
C ASN A 3 -7.86 1.75 -2.20
N VAL A 4 -7.87 2.15 -0.93
CA VAL A 4 -6.76 2.82 -0.25
C VAL A 4 -5.91 1.83 0.54
N ILE A 5 -4.65 2.19 0.74
CA ILE A 5 -3.75 1.49 1.68
C ILE A 5 -3.47 2.42 2.84
N ILE A 6 -3.66 1.92 4.07
CA ILE A 6 -3.37 2.69 5.29
C ILE A 6 -2.34 1.93 6.12
N ILE A 7 -1.29 2.62 6.53
CA ILE A 7 -0.30 2.11 7.47
C ILE A 7 -0.60 2.69 8.84
N TRP A 8 -0.76 1.81 9.82
CA TRP A 8 -1.14 2.17 11.18
C TRP A 8 0.01 1.97 12.15
N ASN A 9 0.13 2.88 13.10
CA ASN A 9 0.85 2.61 14.34
C ASN A 9 -0.05 1.74 15.23
N VAL A 10 0.31 0.47 15.40
CA VAL A 10 -0.48 -0.48 16.19
C VAL A 10 -0.50 -0.14 17.68
N GLY A 11 0.54 0.52 18.20
CA GLY A 11 0.62 0.87 19.62
C GLY A 11 -0.27 2.05 20.01
N THR A 12 -0.48 3.00 19.09
CA THR A 12 -1.28 4.21 19.34
C THR A 12 -2.65 4.20 18.65
N GLY A 13 -2.84 3.35 17.63
CA GLY A 13 -4.02 3.37 16.78
C GLY A 13 -4.03 4.51 15.76
N GLU A 14 -2.91 5.21 15.58
CA GLU A 14 -2.80 6.33 14.64
C GLU A 14 -2.60 5.84 13.20
N ALA A 15 -3.35 6.41 12.26
CA ALA A 15 -3.10 6.24 10.83
C ALA A 15 -1.88 7.09 10.43
N MET A 16 -0.75 6.45 10.17
CA MET A 16 0.51 7.13 9.89
C MET A 16 0.63 7.59 8.44
N ILE A 17 0.21 6.76 7.49
CA ILE A 17 0.34 7.00 6.04
C ILE A 17 -0.92 6.48 5.37
N THR A 18 -1.51 7.30 4.50
CA THR A 18 -2.69 6.97 3.71
C THR A 18 -2.36 7.15 2.23
N LEU A 19 -2.42 6.05 1.47
CA LEU A 19 -2.15 6.03 0.03
C LEU A 19 -3.48 5.92 -0.72
N GLU A 20 -4.07 7.07 -1.07
CA GLU A 20 -5.44 7.13 -1.61
C GLU A 20 -5.51 6.88 -3.13
N ASP A 21 -4.55 7.40 -3.90
CA ASP A 21 -4.65 7.45 -5.37
C ASP A 21 -3.78 6.40 -6.10
N MET A 22 -3.36 5.35 -5.40
CA MET A 22 -2.44 4.35 -5.96
C MET A 22 -3.15 3.26 -6.78
N HIS A 23 -4.43 2.99 -6.48
CA HIS A 23 -5.18 1.85 -7.02
C HIS A 23 -6.55 2.27 -7.56
N PRO A 24 -6.81 2.11 -8.87
CA PRO A 24 -8.10 2.49 -9.46
C PRO A 24 -9.20 1.45 -9.23
N ASP A 25 -8.87 0.27 -8.68
CA ASP A 25 -9.79 -0.85 -8.48
C ASP A 25 -9.38 -1.66 -7.23
N ILE A 26 -10.14 -2.71 -6.93
CA ILE A 26 -10.01 -3.54 -5.73
C ILE A 26 -8.59 -4.08 -5.58
N ILE A 27 -8.02 -3.88 -4.40
CA ILE A 27 -6.77 -4.50 -3.96
C ILE A 27 -7.09 -5.89 -3.40
N PHE A 28 -6.52 -6.93 -4.01
CA PHE A 28 -6.73 -8.32 -3.59
C PHE A 28 -5.72 -8.80 -2.55
N SER A 29 -4.51 -8.25 -2.56
CA SER A 29 -3.43 -8.70 -1.68
C SER A 29 -2.42 -7.59 -1.42
N VAL A 30 -1.80 -7.66 -0.25
CA VAL A 30 -0.74 -6.76 0.20
C VAL A 30 0.31 -7.57 0.98
N CYS A 31 1.59 -7.33 0.73
CA CYS A 31 2.67 -7.91 1.53
C CYS A 31 3.85 -6.95 1.68
N TRP A 32 4.54 -7.03 2.82
CA TRP A 32 5.81 -6.35 3.02
C TRP A 32 6.96 -7.18 2.45
N ASN A 33 7.99 -6.50 1.96
CA ASN A 33 9.27 -7.16 1.73
C ASN A 33 9.99 -7.46 3.07
N ARG A 34 11.04 -8.28 3.01
CA ARG A 34 11.69 -8.86 4.21
C ARG A 34 12.19 -7.82 5.23
N ASN A 35 12.68 -6.68 4.77
CA ASN A 35 13.20 -5.61 5.63
C ASN A 35 12.15 -4.53 5.96
N GLY A 36 10.89 -4.69 5.51
CA GLY A 36 9.81 -3.74 5.76
C GLY A 36 10.01 -2.37 5.09
N SER A 37 10.88 -2.29 4.07
CA SER A 37 11.09 -1.05 3.34
C SER A 37 10.01 -0.80 2.29
N LEU A 38 9.51 -1.85 1.65
CA LEU A 38 8.60 -1.78 0.51
C LEU A 38 7.37 -2.66 0.72
N ILE A 39 6.29 -2.29 0.04
CA ILE A 39 5.05 -3.06 -0.02
C ILE A 39 4.82 -3.53 -1.46
N CYS A 40 4.36 -4.76 -1.64
CA CYS A 40 3.84 -5.25 -2.91
C CYS A 40 2.32 -5.44 -2.83
N THR A 41 1.61 -5.05 -3.88
CA THR A 41 0.15 -5.17 -3.96
C THR A 41 -0.29 -5.76 -5.29
N ALA A 42 -1.40 -6.51 -5.26
CA ALA A 42 -2.06 -7.03 -6.46
C ALA A 42 -3.46 -6.43 -6.59
N CYS A 43 -3.77 -5.89 -7.76
CA CYS A 43 -5.00 -5.14 -8.03
C CYS A 43 -5.85 -5.77 -9.13
N LYS A 44 -7.16 -5.57 -9.08
CA LYS A 44 -8.12 -6.02 -10.10
C LYS A 44 -7.90 -5.38 -11.47
N ASP A 45 -7.19 -4.25 -11.53
CA ASP A 45 -6.73 -3.62 -12.77
C ASP A 45 -5.65 -4.42 -13.53
N LYS A 46 -5.32 -5.64 -13.04
CA LYS A 46 -4.33 -6.56 -13.59
C LYS A 46 -2.88 -6.07 -13.45
N LYS A 47 -2.62 -5.10 -12.57
CA LYS A 47 -1.28 -4.63 -12.24
C LYS A 47 -0.86 -5.09 -10.84
N ILE A 48 0.43 -5.40 -10.74
CA ILE A 48 1.15 -5.50 -9.49
C ILE A 48 1.88 -4.17 -9.29
N ARG A 49 1.92 -3.67 -8.05
CA ARG A 49 2.69 -2.46 -7.72
C ARG A 49 3.61 -2.75 -6.56
N VAL A 50 4.86 -2.31 -6.69
CA VAL A 50 5.80 -2.19 -5.57
C VAL A 50 5.86 -0.72 -5.16
N ILE A 51 5.66 -0.47 -3.88
CA ILE A 51 5.46 0.87 -3.34
C ILE A 51 6.49 1.11 -2.24
N ASP A 52 7.15 2.26 -2.27
CA ASP A 52 7.84 2.82 -1.10
C ASP A 52 6.84 3.70 -0.33
N PRO A 53 6.26 3.20 0.77
CA PRO A 53 5.22 3.94 1.47
C PRO A 53 5.73 5.21 2.13
N ARG A 54 7.04 5.29 2.45
CA ARG A 54 7.62 6.49 3.11
C ARG A 54 7.81 7.65 2.14
N LYS A 55 7.85 7.35 0.84
CA LYS A 55 7.91 8.32 -0.24
C LYS A 55 6.57 8.49 -0.97
N GLU A 56 5.59 7.65 -0.62
CA GLU A 56 4.29 7.60 -1.27
C GLU A 56 4.40 7.40 -2.80
N GLU A 57 5.33 6.53 -3.22
CA GLU A 57 5.69 6.36 -4.63
C GLU A 57 5.60 4.89 -5.07
N ILE A 58 5.04 4.66 -6.26
CA ILE A 58 5.11 3.37 -6.96
C ILE A 58 6.48 3.29 -7.64
N ILE A 59 7.29 2.33 -7.22
CA ILE A 59 8.64 2.13 -7.77
C ILE A 59 8.68 1.09 -8.90
N ALA A 60 7.67 0.22 -8.99
CA ALA A 60 7.50 -0.79 -10.04
C ALA A 60 6.05 -1.20 -10.23
#